data_AF-A0A9D1IN42-F1
#
_entry.id   AF-A0A9D1IN42-F1
#
_cell.length_a   1.000
_cell.length_b   1.000
_cell.length_c   1.000
_cell.angle_alpha   90.00
_cell.angle_beta   90.00
_cell.angle_gamma   90.00
#
_symmetry.space_group_name_H-M   'P 1'
#
loop_
_entity.id
_entity.type
_entity.pdbx_description
1 polymer ?
#
loop_
_entity_poly.entity_id
_entity_poly.type
_entity_poly.pdbx_seq_one_letter_code
_entity_poly.pdbx_strand_id
1 'polypeptide(L)'
;MKNEKGQALVEFIIILPVTLILMFCVIDFARVISLRSDLESITQDATILLESGKTKEDIERELDLNGANLNIEIKGEYVDVKTSKEIKPITPGFSYILKDVFNVEVSRVIRNE
;
A
#
# COMPACT_ATOMS: atom_id res chain seq x y z
N MET A 1 -2.59 -55.71 6.43
CA MET A 1 -3.37 -54.49 6.69
C MET A 1 -2.38 -53.35 6.85
N LYS A 2 -2.43 -52.34 5.97
CA LYS A 2 -1.49 -51.20 5.99
C LYS A 2 -1.82 -50.33 7.20
N ASN A 3 -0.82 -50.00 8.01
CA ASN A 3 -0.99 -49.22 9.23
C ASN A 3 -1.09 -47.73 8.86
N GLU A 4 -2.31 -47.20 8.77
CA GLU A 4 -2.61 -45.82 8.34
C GLU A 4 -2.60 -44.82 9.53
N LYS A 5 -2.23 -45.28 10.73
CA LYS A 5 -2.17 -44.43 11.93
C LYS A 5 -1.07 -43.37 11.76
N GLY A 6 -1.47 -42.10 11.71
CA GLY A 6 -0.56 -40.95 11.56
C GLY A 6 -0.48 -40.37 10.16
N GLN A 7 -1.05 -41.04 9.14
CA GLN A 7 -1.08 -40.50 7.77
C GLN A 7 -1.85 -39.18 7.69
N ALA A 8 -3.04 -39.13 8.31
CA ALA A 8 -3.84 -37.90 8.37
C ALA A 8 -3.10 -36.75 9.08
N LEU A 9 -2.25 -37.06 10.07
CA LEU A 9 -1.44 -36.06 10.76
C LEU A 9 -0.33 -35.52 9.85
N VAL A 10 0.33 -36.40 9.10
CA VAL A 10 1.35 -36.02 8.12
C VAL A 10 0.75 -35.14 7.02
N GLU A 11 -0.41 -35.52 6.48
CA GLU A 11 -1.12 -34.73 5.47
C GLU A 11 -1.52 -33.34 6.02
N PHE A 12 -2.03 -33.27 7.25
CA PHE A 12 -2.38 -32.01 7.91
C PHE A 12 -1.17 -31.08 8.11
N ILE A 13 -0.04 -31.63 8.55
CA ILE A 13 1.20 -30.86 8.75
C ILE A 13 1.73 -30.28 7.44
N ILE A 14 1.49 -30.94 6.30
CA ILE A 14 1.89 -30.43 4.98
C ILE A 14 0.91 -29.35 4.49
N ILE A 15 -0.39 -29.53 4.70
CA ILE A 15 -1.43 -28.59 4.23
C ILE A 15 -1.41 -27.27 5.02
N LEU A 16 -1.19 -27.34 6.33
CA LEU A 16 -1.22 -26.19 7.23
C LEU A 16 -0.28 -25.04 6.80
N PRO A 17 1.04 -25.25 6.57
CA PRO A 17 1.93 -24.16 6.20
C PRO A 17 1.58 -23.53 4.85
N VAL A 18 1.13 -24.35 3.87
CA VAL A 18 0.70 -23.85 2.56
C VAL A 18 -0.54 -22.95 2.72
N THR A 19 -1.50 -23.40 3.53
CA THR A 19 -2.72 -22.63 3.81
C THR A 19 -2.41 -21.32 4.54
N LEU A 20 -1.49 -21.34 5.50
CA LEU A 20 -1.06 -20.15 6.23
C LEU A 20 -0.39 -19.13 5.30
N ILE A 21 0.49 -19.58 4.39
CA ILE A 21 1.12 -18.70 3.39
C ILE A 21 0.03 -18.07 2.51
N LEU A 22 -0.91 -18.85 2.00
CA LEU A 22 -2.02 -18.33 1.18
C LEU A 22 -2.87 -17.31 1.95
N MET A 23 -3.15 -17.55 3.23
CA MET A 23 -3.89 -16.62 4.07
C MET A 23 -3.12 -15.30 4.26
N PHE A 24 -1.82 -15.36 4.54
CA PHE A 24 -0.99 -14.15 4.66
C PHE A 24 -0.88 -13.39 3.33
N CYS A 25 -0.82 -14.09 2.20
CA CYS A 25 -0.83 -13.45 0.88
C CYS A 25 -2.07 -12.56 0.71
N VAL A 26 -3.25 -13.10 1.03
CA VAL A 26 -4.52 -12.35 0.93
C VAL A 26 -4.50 -11.14 1.86
N ILE A 27 -3.99 -11.27 3.08
CA ILE A 27 -3.87 -10.17 4.04
C ILE A 27 -2.91 -9.09 3.51
N ASP A 28 -1.77 -9.45 2.93
CA ASP A 28 -0.82 -8.49 2.37
C ASP A 28 -1.44 -7.70 1.21
N PHE A 29 -2.16 -8.35 0.30
CA PHE A 29 -2.89 -7.64 -0.77
C PHE A 29 -3.99 -6.73 -0.22
N ALA A 30 -4.75 -7.18 0.79
CA ALA A 30 -5.76 -6.35 1.43
C ALA A 30 -5.14 -5.09 2.05
N ARG A 31 -3.96 -5.21 2.68
CA ARG A 31 -3.21 -4.07 3.23
C ARG A 31 -2.75 -3.10 2.15
N VAL A 32 -2.26 -3.59 1.01
CA VAL A 32 -1.86 -2.76 -0.14
C VAL A 32 -3.07 -1.98 -0.69
N ILE A 33 -4.21 -2.64 -0.87
CA ILE A 33 -5.44 -2.01 -1.38
C ILE A 33 -5.96 -0.95 -0.39
N SER A 34 -6.00 -1.28 0.90
CA SER A 34 -6.42 -0.33 1.94
C SER A 34 -5.51 0.89 1.95
N LEU A 35 -4.19 0.69 1.92
CA LEU A 35 -3.23 1.77 1.89
C LEU A 35 -3.39 2.65 0.65
N ARG A 36 -3.64 2.05 -0.52
CA ARG A 36 -3.91 2.81 -1.73
C ARG A 36 -5.13 3.71 -1.58
N SER A 37 -6.21 3.20 -0.97
CA SER A 37 -7.41 4.00 -0.67
C SER A 37 -7.11 5.17 0.28
N ASP A 38 -6.28 4.94 1.30
CA ASP A 38 -5.85 6.00 2.23
C ASP A 38 -5.02 7.07 1.51
N LEU A 39 -4.07 6.65 0.66
CA LEU A 39 -3.26 7.55 -0.17
C LEU A 39 -4.11 8.33 -1.17
N GLU A 40 -5.15 7.72 -1.76
CA GLU A 40 -6.11 8.41 -2.62
C GLU A 40 -6.86 9.52 -1.87
N SER A 41 -7.30 9.25 -0.64
CA SER A 41 -7.93 10.28 0.21
C SER A 41 -6.96 11.41 0.52
N ILE A 42 -5.74 11.10 0.99
CA ILE A 42 -4.72 12.11 1.31
C ILE A 42 -4.37 12.94 0.08
N THR A 43 -4.20 12.31 -1.08
CA THR A 43 -3.89 13.02 -2.34
C THR A 43 -5.02 13.95 -2.74
N GLN A 44 -6.27 13.52 -2.58
CA GLN A 44 -7.44 14.36 -2.86
C GLN A 44 -7.51 15.55 -1.92
N ASP A 45 -7.34 15.33 -0.62
CA ASP A 45 -7.39 16.42 0.36
C ASP A 45 -6.24 17.41 0.14
N ALA A 46 -5.03 16.91 -0.15
CA ALA A 46 -3.89 17.74 -0.52
C ALA A 46 -4.15 18.56 -1.80
N THR A 47 -4.83 17.97 -2.78
CA THR A 47 -5.23 18.66 -4.01
C THR A 47 -6.21 19.79 -3.72
N ILE A 48 -7.24 19.54 -2.91
CA ILE A 48 -8.25 20.55 -2.53
C ILE A 48 -7.59 21.71 -1.76
N LEU A 49 -6.68 21.41 -0.83
CA LEU A 49 -5.96 22.43 -0.07
C LEU A 49 -5.03 23.24 -0.97
N LEU A 50 -4.39 22.61 -1.94
CA LEU A 50 -3.55 23.30 -2.92
C LEU A 50 -4.36 24.23 -3.83
N GLU A 51 -5.51 23.77 -4.33
CA GLU A 51 -6.47 24.60 -5.08
C GLU A 51 -7.02 25.77 -4.25
N SER A 52 -7.13 25.61 -2.93
CA SER A 52 -7.50 26.70 -2.01
C SER A 52 -6.39 27.73 -1.76
N GLY A 53 -5.22 27.55 -2.39
CA GLY A 53 -4.08 28.45 -2.31
C GLY A 53 -3.12 28.18 -1.14
N LYS A 54 -3.21 27.02 -0.49
CA LYS A 54 -2.27 26.66 0.58
C LYS A 54 -0.94 26.17 0.03
N THR A 55 0.13 26.46 0.77
CA THR A 55 1.49 26.00 0.44
C THR A 55 1.67 24.55 0.85
N LYS A 56 2.68 23.88 0.28
CA LYS A 56 3.03 22.50 0.63
C LYS A 56 3.28 22.34 2.13
N GLU A 57 3.97 23.29 2.75
CA GLU A 57 4.32 23.27 4.17
C GLU A 57 3.11 23.41 5.09
N ASP A 58 2.04 24.06 4.62
CA ASP A 58 0.78 24.16 5.36
C ASP A 58 -0.03 22.86 5.22
N ILE A 59 -0.03 22.26 4.03
CA ILE A 59 -0.68 20.98 3.75
C ILE A 59 -0.06 19.86 4.61
N GLU A 60 1.26 19.79 4.69
CA GLU A 60 1.96 18.79 5.52
C GLU A 60 1.72 18.97 7.03
N ARG A 61 1.35 20.19 7.48
CA ARG A 61 1.01 20.47 8.88
C ARG A 61 -0.45 20.16 9.21
N GLU A 62 -1.34 20.28 8.24
CA GLU A 62 -2.78 20.10 8.42
C GLU A 62 -3.24 18.67 8.14
N LEU A 63 -2.57 17.97 7.22
CA LEU A 63 -2.86 16.57 6.92
C LEU A 63 -2.01 15.62 7.79
N ASP A 64 -2.68 14.66 8.41
CA ASP A 64 -1.99 13.51 9.01
C ASP A 64 -1.55 12.53 7.92
N LEU A 65 -0.31 12.70 7.47
CA LEU A 65 0.27 11.85 6.44
C LEU A 65 0.48 10.40 6.90
N ASN A 66 0.33 10.06 8.19
CA ASN A 66 0.49 8.69 8.70
C ASN A 66 1.79 8.00 8.22
N GLY A 67 2.87 8.76 8.04
CA GLY A 67 4.15 8.28 7.50
C GLY A 67 4.22 8.07 5.99
N ALA A 68 3.24 8.56 5.22
CA ALA A 68 3.32 8.69 3.77
C ALA A 68 4.14 9.94 3.37
N ASN A 69 4.75 9.89 2.19
CA ASN A 69 5.48 11.00 1.60
C ASN A 69 4.60 11.73 0.58
N LEU A 70 4.50 13.06 0.70
CA LEU A 70 3.79 13.93 -0.22
C LEU A 70 4.81 14.70 -1.09
N ASN A 71 4.73 14.51 -2.41
CA ASN A 71 5.48 15.28 -3.39
C ASN A 71 4.53 16.11 -4.25
N ILE A 72 4.86 17.37 -4.47
CA ILE A 72 4.06 18.30 -5.28
C ILE A 72 5.03 18.93 -6.29
N GLU A 73 4.84 18.62 -7.57
CA GLU A 73 5.69 19.11 -8.66
C GLU A 73 4.90 20.01 -9.61
N ILE A 74 5.34 21.26 -9.79
CA ILE A 74 4.74 22.19 -10.76
C ILE A 74 5.42 21.98 -12.11
N LYS A 75 4.65 21.51 -13.11
CA LYS A 75 5.07 21.29 -14.49
C LYS A 75 4.29 22.23 -15.43
N GLY A 76 4.69 23.49 -15.44
CA GLY A 76 4.09 24.52 -16.31
C GLY A 76 2.64 24.83 -15.94
N GLU A 77 1.72 24.51 -16.85
CA GLU A 77 0.26 24.66 -16.65
C GLU A 77 -0.35 23.55 -15.79
N TYR A 78 0.43 22.61 -15.29
CA TYR A 78 -0.07 21.49 -14.47
C TYR A 78 0.71 21.36 -13.17
N VAL A 79 0.03 20.89 -12.12
CA VAL A 79 0.64 20.47 -10.85
C VAL A 79 0.39 18.98 -10.66
N ASP A 80 1.45 18.23 -10.39
CA ASP A 80 1.43 16.80 -10.12
C ASP A 80 1.55 16.60 -8.60
N VAL A 81 0.47 16.11 -7.99
CA VAL A 81 0.38 15.82 -6.56
C VAL A 81 0.52 14.31 -6.39
N LYS A 82 1.58 13.87 -5.72
CA LYS A 82 1.91 12.47 -5.53
C LYS A 82 2.00 12.13 -4.06
N THR A 83 1.36 11.05 -3.65
CA THR A 83 1.56 10.45 -2.32
C THR A 83 2.09 9.04 -2.46
N SER A 84 3.02 8.66 -1.59
CA SER A 84 3.64 7.34 -1.62
C SER A 84 3.92 6.81 -0.23
N LYS A 85 3.81 5.49 -0.06
CA LYS A 85 4.19 4.80 1.17
C LYS A 85 4.63 3.37 0.88
N GLU A 86 5.77 2.99 1.45
CA GLU A 86 6.31 1.64 1.38
C GLU A 86 5.79 0.81 2.57
N ILE A 87 5.34 -0.42 2.31
CA ILE A 87 4.92 -1.36 3.36
C ILE A 87 5.58 -2.72 3.18
N LYS A 88 6.12 -3.31 4.25
CA LYS A 88 6.71 -4.65 4.15
C LYS A 88 5.63 -5.74 4.16
N PRO A 89 5.74 -6.77 3.30
CA PRO A 89 4.87 -7.94 3.37
C PRO A 89 5.10 -8.70 4.67
N ILE A 90 4.02 -9.27 5.20
CA ILE A 90 4.05 -10.21 6.32
C ILE A 90 4.36 -11.62 5.80
N THR A 91 3.90 -11.94 4.59
CA THR A 91 4.09 -13.24 3.95
C THR A 91 5.57 -13.52 3.72
N PRO A 92 6.12 -14.62 4.27
CA PRO A 92 7.50 -14.99 4.04
C PRO A 92 7.80 -15.19 2.55
N GLY A 93 8.95 -14.69 2.10
CA GLY A 93 9.39 -14.83 0.70
C GLY A 93 8.88 -13.75 -0.26
N PHE A 94 7.80 -13.03 0.06
CA PHE A 94 7.22 -12.02 -0.84
C PHE A 94 8.14 -10.82 -1.08
N SER A 95 8.93 -10.40 -0.09
CA SER A 95 9.92 -9.33 -0.25
C SER A 95 10.97 -9.60 -1.33
N TYR A 96 11.14 -10.86 -1.77
CA TYR A 96 12.09 -11.21 -2.83
C TYR A 96 11.43 -11.26 -4.22
N ILE A 97 10.12 -11.52 -4.28
CA ILE A 97 9.41 -11.82 -5.53
C ILE A 97 8.61 -10.62 -6.03
N LEU A 98 8.05 -9.80 -5.14
CA LEU A 98 7.06 -8.76 -5.48
C LEU A 98 7.36 -7.40 -4.85
N LYS A 99 8.62 -6.95 -4.86
CA LYS A 99 9.04 -5.69 -4.20
C LYS A 99 8.22 -4.46 -4.63
N ASP A 100 7.92 -4.35 -5.92
CA ASP A 100 7.26 -3.15 -6.45
C ASP A 100 5.79 -3.03 -6.02
N VAL A 101 5.11 -4.16 -5.73
CA VAL A 101 3.71 -4.16 -5.27
C VAL A 101 3.56 -3.51 -3.88
N PHE A 102 4.63 -3.49 -3.12
CA PHE A 102 4.70 -2.97 -1.76
C PHE A 102 5.11 -1.50 -1.67
N ASN A 103 5.49 -0.90 -2.81
CA ASN A 103 5.71 0.53 -2.98
C ASN A 103 4.42 1.14 -3.56
N VAL A 104 3.51 1.57 -2.69
CA VAL A 104 2.21 2.09 -3.12
C VAL A 104 2.35 3.59 -3.43
N GLU A 105 2.03 3.99 -4.66
CA GLU A 105 2.05 5.38 -5.12
C GLU A 105 0.69 5.73 -5.73
N VAL A 106 0.22 6.95 -5.44
CA VAL A 106 -0.96 7.56 -6.05
C VAL A 106 -0.58 8.94 -6.54
N SER A 107 -0.90 9.26 -7.79
CA SER A 107 -0.60 10.54 -8.43
C SER A 107 -1.86 11.17 -9.00
N ARG A 108 -2.01 12.48 -8.83
CA ARG A 108 -3.10 13.27 -9.41
C ARG A 108 -2.53 14.52 -10.08
N VAL A 109 -2.92 14.74 -11.33
CA VAL A 109 -2.53 15.93 -12.10
C VAL A 109 -3.69 16.91 -12.11
N ILE A 110 -3.42 18.15 -11.73
CA ILE A 110 -4.38 19.26 -11.78
C ILE A 110 -3.84 20.39 -12.67
N ARG A 111 -4.74 21.24 -13.19
CA ARG A 111 -4.33 22.43 -13.96
C ARG A 111 -3.95 23.54 -12.99
N ASN A 112 -2.80 24.16 -13.23
CA ASN A 112 -2.32 25.35 -12.54
C ASN A 112 -3.04 26.56 -13.18
N GLU A 113 -4.01 27.14 -12.46
CA GLU A 113 -4.73 28.35 -12.90
C GLU A 113 -4.05 29.65 -12.47
#